data_AF-A0A933E5I3-F1
#
_entry.id   AF-A0A933E5I3-F1
#
_cell.length_a   1.000
_cell.length_b   1.000
_cell.length_c   1.000
_cell.angle_alpha   90.00
_cell.angle_beta   90.00
_cell.angle_gamma   90.00
#
_symmetry.space_group_name_H-M   'P 1'
#
loop_
_entity.id
_entity.type
_entity.pdbx_description
1 polymer ?
#
loop_
_entity_poly.entity_id
_entity_poly.type
_entity_poly.pdbx_seq_one_letter_code
_entity_poly.pdbx_strand_id
1 'polypeptide(L)'
;MRKSPVTRKAGPEFFNPDFELSVEWLETRRRILEAEIQHRHPDLPSRILLVCGSPRNDQSCPGEISKTFRLVQMAQEIFAGVASLEVDLLDLSRLTSDPDRVIYPCKGCVSTAMPLCHWPCSCYPNHALGQTNDWMEEIYPRWTAAHGIFILYPVHWYQAPVSLKLMI
;
A
#
# COMPACT_ATOMS: atom_id res chain seq x y z
N MET A 1 -17.59 -8.10 19.08
CA MET A 1 -16.13 -8.10 18.86
C MET A 1 -15.64 -6.66 18.89
N ARG A 2 -14.43 -6.36 19.41
CA ARG A 2 -13.88 -4.99 19.46
C ARG A 2 -13.20 -4.63 18.14
N LYS A 3 -13.08 -3.33 17.81
CA LYS A 3 -12.33 -2.85 16.63
C LYS A 3 -10.88 -3.32 16.66
N SER A 4 -10.21 -3.09 17.78
CA SER A 4 -8.82 -3.48 18.03
C SER A 4 -8.81 -4.37 19.27
N PRO A 5 -8.71 -5.69 19.12
CA PRO A 5 -8.80 -6.63 20.24
C PRO A 5 -7.52 -6.63 21.08
N VAL A 6 -6.38 -6.35 20.47
CA VAL A 6 -5.07 -6.28 21.12
C VAL A 6 -4.57 -4.83 21.08
N THR A 7 -4.37 -4.25 22.26
CA THR A 7 -3.90 -2.87 22.41
C THR A 7 -2.71 -2.81 23.37
N ARG A 8 -1.98 -1.70 23.29
CA ARG A 8 -1.01 -1.28 24.31
C ARG A 8 -1.01 0.23 24.44
N LYS A 9 -0.55 0.73 25.59
CA LYS A 9 -0.29 2.16 25.80
C LYS A 9 0.60 2.72 24.69
N ALA A 10 0.24 3.90 24.22
CA ALA A 10 0.86 4.57 23.09
C ALA A 10 2.36 4.82 23.31
N GLY A 11 2.73 5.31 24.49
CA GLY A 11 4.11 5.68 24.81
C GLY A 11 4.39 7.18 24.73
N PRO A 12 5.55 7.62 25.23
CA PRO A 12 5.89 9.03 25.42
C PRO A 12 5.99 9.85 24.12
N GLU A 13 6.12 9.19 22.96
CA GLU A 13 6.17 9.84 21.66
C GLU A 13 4.80 10.35 21.17
N PHE A 14 3.71 9.99 21.86
CA PHE A 14 2.36 10.43 21.55
C PHE A 14 1.87 11.49 22.53
N PHE A 15 0.95 12.35 22.07
CA PHE A 15 0.34 13.41 22.89
C PHE A 15 -0.31 12.89 24.17
N ASN A 16 -0.96 11.71 24.11
CA ASN A 16 -1.47 11.00 25.28
C ASN A 16 -0.77 9.64 25.41
N PRO A 17 0.26 9.52 26.25
CA PRO A 17 1.04 8.29 26.40
C PRO A 17 0.25 7.09 26.92
N ASP A 18 -0.79 7.35 27.71
CA ASP A 18 -1.64 6.31 28.32
C ASP A 18 -2.77 5.86 27.39
N PHE A 19 -2.92 6.46 26.21
CA PHE A 19 -3.95 6.05 25.26
C PHE A 19 -3.68 4.64 24.73
N GLU A 20 -4.69 3.78 24.74
CA GLU A 20 -4.60 2.41 24.24
C GLU A 20 -4.66 2.41 22.70
N LEU A 21 -3.53 2.11 22.05
CA LEU A 21 -3.40 2.00 20.61
C LEU A 21 -3.38 0.54 20.15
N SER A 22 -3.89 0.29 18.95
CA SER A 22 -3.79 -1.02 18.30
C SER A 22 -2.32 -1.41 18.09
N VAL A 23 -1.96 -2.62 18.49
CA VAL A 23 -0.61 -3.17 18.25
C VAL A 23 -0.32 -3.29 16.75
N GLU A 24 -1.31 -3.69 15.94
CA GLU A 24 -1.19 -3.79 14.48
C GLU A 24 -0.90 -2.43 13.85
N TRP A 25 -1.60 -1.38 14.31
CA TRP A 25 -1.38 -0.02 13.82
C TRP A 25 0.02 0.49 14.17
N LEU A 26 0.51 0.21 15.38
CA LEU A 26 1.86 0.58 15.80
C LEU A 26 2.94 -0.15 15.00
N GLU A 27 2.70 -1.40 14.64
CA GLU A 27 3.61 -2.19 13.81
C GLU A 27 3.66 -1.65 12.37
N THR A 28 2.51 -1.33 11.77
CA THR A 28 2.46 -0.67 10.46
C THR A 28 3.16 0.67 10.48
N ARG A 29 2.95 1.48 11.52
CA ARG A 29 3.67 2.75 11.71
C ARG A 29 5.18 2.54 11.80
N ARG A 30 5.64 1.53 12.54
CA ARG A 30 7.07 1.18 12.66
C ARG A 30 7.67 0.89 11.29
N ARG A 31 7.01 0.06 10.48
CA ARG A 31 7.48 -0.28 9.12
C ARG A 31 7.55 0.94 8.19
N ILE A 32 6.62 1.87 8.31
CA ILE A 32 6.64 3.13 7.56
C ILE A 32 7.85 3.98 7.97
N LEU A 33 8.11 4.12 9.27
CA LEU A 33 9.28 4.87 9.77
C LEU A 33 10.59 4.22 9.34
N GLU A 34 10.67 2.89 9.33
CA GLU A 34 11.83 2.17 8.82
C GLU A 34 12.03 2.42 7.33
N ALA A 35 10.96 2.34 6.54
CA ALA A 35 11.00 2.67 5.12
C ALA A 35 11.45 4.12 4.86
N GLU A 36 11.02 5.07 5.70
CA GLU A 36 11.43 6.47 5.62
C GLU A 36 12.92 6.66 5.94
N ILE A 37 13.44 5.94 6.94
CA ILE A 37 14.87 5.93 7.25
C ILE A 37 15.67 5.41 6.06
N GLN A 38 15.24 4.31 5.44
CA GLN A 38 15.90 3.76 4.25
C GLN A 38 15.87 4.75 3.08
N HIS A 39 14.70 5.35 2.80
CA HIS A 39 14.54 6.36 1.75
C HIS A 39 15.47 7.58 1.94
N ARG A 40 15.70 8.00 3.19
CA ARG A 40 16.55 9.17 3.48
C ARG A 40 18.04 8.82 3.54
N HIS A 41 18.41 7.54 3.48
CA HIS A 41 19.80 7.12 3.64
C HIS A 41 20.57 7.32 2.32
N PRO A 42 21.55 8.25 2.25
CA PRO A 42 22.18 8.65 0.99
C PRO A 42 23.04 7.54 0.36
N ASP A 43 23.56 6.62 1.18
CA ASP A 43 24.44 5.55 0.72
C ASP A 43 23.68 4.28 0.29
N LEU A 44 22.35 4.24 0.46
CA LEU A 44 21.55 3.11 0.00
C LEU A 44 21.18 3.27 -1.48
N PRO A 45 20.96 2.15 -2.20
CA PRO A 45 20.42 2.20 -3.55
C PRO A 45 19.12 3.01 -3.62
N SER A 46 18.95 3.77 -4.70
CA SER A 46 17.64 4.34 -5.00
C SER A 46 16.63 3.21 -5.22
N ARG A 47 15.35 3.47 -4.96
CA ARG A 47 14.28 2.47 -5.11
C ARG A 47 13.21 2.98 -6.05
N ILE A 48 12.85 2.19 -7.07
CA ILE A 48 11.71 2.46 -7.94
C ILE A 48 10.57 1.49 -7.64
N LEU A 49 9.38 2.03 -7.37
CA LEU A 49 8.14 1.28 -7.22
C LEU A 49 7.39 1.26 -8.56
N LEU A 50 7.35 0.09 -9.19
CA LEU A 50 6.54 -0.18 -10.37
C LEU A 50 5.16 -0.64 -9.92
N VAL A 51 4.10 0.03 -10.39
CA VAL A 51 2.72 -0.32 -10.06
C VAL A 51 2.00 -0.80 -11.32
N CYS A 52 1.57 -2.06 -11.32
CA CYS A 52 0.62 -2.57 -12.30
C CYS A 52 -0.81 -2.30 -11.80
N GLY A 53 -1.48 -1.31 -12.39
CA GLY A 53 -2.84 -0.93 -12.05
C GLY A 53 -3.94 -1.74 -12.75
N SER A 54 -3.58 -2.69 -13.62
CA SER A 54 -4.58 -3.54 -14.28
C SER A 54 -5.16 -4.56 -13.30
N PRO A 55 -6.49 -4.71 -13.21
CA PRO A 55 -7.10 -5.78 -12.41
C PRO A 55 -7.04 -7.16 -13.09
N ARG A 56 -6.53 -7.25 -14.32
CA ARG A 56 -6.53 -8.49 -15.12
C ARG A 56 -5.22 -9.25 -14.97
N ASN A 57 -5.32 -10.52 -14.60
CA ASN A 57 -4.23 -11.49 -14.61
C ASN A 57 -4.71 -12.86 -15.13
N ASP A 58 -3.78 -13.81 -15.21
CA ASP A 58 -4.00 -15.18 -15.71
C ASP A 58 -4.96 -16.00 -14.84
N GLN A 59 -5.08 -15.66 -13.55
CA GLN A 59 -5.99 -16.30 -12.60
C GLN A 59 -7.42 -15.75 -12.71
N SER A 60 -7.59 -14.49 -13.14
CA SER A 60 -8.89 -13.83 -13.26
C SER A 60 -9.46 -13.80 -14.68
N CYS A 61 -8.64 -14.03 -15.71
CA CYS A 61 -9.06 -14.02 -17.11
C CYS A 61 -8.40 -15.17 -17.90
N PRO A 62 -9.20 -16.09 -18.49
CA PRO A 62 -8.65 -17.22 -19.23
C PRO A 62 -7.76 -16.79 -20.40
N GLY A 63 -6.49 -17.19 -20.38
CA GLY A 63 -5.60 -17.17 -21.53
C GLY A 63 -4.94 -15.83 -21.89
N GLU A 64 -5.14 -14.74 -21.14
CA GLU A 64 -4.52 -13.46 -21.49
C GLU A 64 -4.08 -12.57 -20.31
N ILE A 65 -2.76 -12.47 -20.12
CA ILE A 65 -2.10 -11.47 -19.27
C ILE A 65 -2.36 -10.06 -19.82
N SER A 66 -2.56 -9.06 -18.95
CA SER A 66 -2.79 -7.67 -19.40
C SER A 66 -1.59 -7.11 -20.18
N LYS A 67 -1.85 -6.30 -21.21
CA LYS A 67 -0.78 -5.54 -21.89
C LYS A 67 -0.03 -4.64 -20.90
N THR A 68 -0.76 -4.09 -19.92
CA THR A 68 -0.18 -3.33 -18.81
C THR A 68 0.85 -4.14 -18.03
N PHE A 69 0.54 -5.37 -17.63
CA PHE A 69 1.49 -6.23 -16.93
C PHE A 69 2.72 -6.53 -17.79
N ARG A 70 2.54 -6.80 -19.09
CA ARG A 70 3.68 -6.99 -20.01
C ARG A 70 4.59 -5.74 -20.08
N LEU A 71 4.00 -4.54 -20.14
CA LEU A 71 4.76 -3.29 -20.12
C LEU A 71 5.50 -3.08 -18.79
N VAL A 72 4.88 -3.45 -17.67
CA VAL A 72 5.50 -3.38 -16.35
C VAL A 72 6.69 -4.35 -16.24
N GLN A 73 6.58 -5.56 -16.79
CA GLN A 73 7.69 -6.52 -16.85
C GLN A 73 8.86 -5.98 -17.68
N MET A 74 8.58 -5.39 -18.85
CA MET A 74 9.62 -4.73 -19.66
C MET A 74 10.29 -3.59 -18.89
N ALA A 75 9.51 -2.77 -18.18
CA ALA A 75 10.06 -1.71 -17.33
C ALA A 75 10.93 -2.31 -16.20
N GLN A 76 10.47 -3.38 -15.55
CA GLN A 76 11.23 -4.09 -14.51
C GLN A 76 12.58 -4.57 -15.03
N GLU A 77 12.63 -5.19 -16.20
CA GLU A 77 13.87 -5.65 -16.84
C GLU A 77 14.82 -4.49 -17.13
N ILE A 78 14.30 -3.36 -17.64
CA ILE A 78 15.10 -2.16 -17.92
C ILE A 78 15.69 -1.58 -16.63
N PHE A 79 14.88 -1.40 -15.59
CA PHE A 79 15.35 -0.83 -14.32
C PHE A 79 16.28 -1.77 -13.56
N ALA A 80 16.11 -3.08 -13.68
CA ALA A 80 17.02 -4.06 -13.09
C ALA A 80 18.44 -3.98 -13.69
N GLY A 81 18.60 -3.41 -14.90
CA GLY A 81 19.89 -3.14 -15.52
C GLY A 81 20.58 -1.85 -15.04
N VAL A 82 19.92 -1.02 -14.23
CA VAL A 82 20.46 0.25 -13.74
C VAL A 82 21.28 0.01 -12.47
N ALA A 83 22.53 0.47 -12.45
CA ALA A 83 23.39 0.36 -11.28
C ALA A 83 22.82 1.12 -10.07
N SER A 84 22.89 0.50 -8.90
CA SER A 84 22.43 1.07 -7.62
C SER A 84 20.94 1.48 -7.61
N LEU A 85 20.09 0.73 -8.32
CA LEU A 85 18.63 0.88 -8.31
C LEU A 85 17.95 -0.43 -7.88
N GLU A 86 17.18 -0.37 -6.79
CA GLU A 86 16.27 -1.43 -6.37
C GLU A 86 14.93 -1.31 -7.10
N VAL A 87 14.41 -2.43 -7.59
CA VAL A 87 13.13 -2.49 -8.30
C VAL A 87 12.11 -3.24 -7.46
N ASP A 88 11.00 -2.57 -7.13
CA ASP A 88 9.87 -3.14 -6.41
C ASP A 88 8.63 -3.18 -7.30
N LEU A 89 7.94 -4.33 -7.39
CA LEU A 89 6.75 -4.50 -8.22
C LEU A 89 5.49 -4.68 -7.37
N LEU A 90 4.61 -3.68 -7.39
CA LEU A 90 3.27 -3.74 -6.80
C LEU A 90 2.24 -4.08 -7.89
N ASP A 91 1.82 -5.35 -7.93
CA ASP A 91 0.80 -5.79 -8.87
C ASP A 91 -0.60 -5.78 -8.26
N LEU A 92 -1.38 -4.75 -8.58
CA LEU A 92 -2.76 -4.60 -8.10
C LEU A 92 -3.74 -5.57 -8.75
N SER A 93 -3.33 -6.35 -9.76
CA SER A 93 -4.16 -7.43 -10.31
C SER A 93 -4.53 -8.47 -9.24
N ARG A 94 -3.67 -8.62 -8.22
CA ARG A 94 -3.90 -9.53 -7.09
C ARG A 94 -5.16 -9.21 -6.28
N LEU A 95 -5.65 -7.97 -6.30
CA LEU A 95 -6.95 -7.62 -5.70
C LEU A 95 -8.11 -8.41 -6.31
N THR A 96 -7.94 -8.93 -7.53
CA THR A 96 -8.99 -9.69 -8.25
C THR A 96 -8.80 -11.21 -8.12
N SER A 97 -7.56 -11.69 -7.90
CA SER A 97 -7.26 -13.13 -7.87
C SER A 97 -6.90 -13.68 -6.49
N ASP A 98 -6.58 -12.81 -5.53
CA ASP A 98 -6.16 -13.18 -4.19
C ASP A 98 -7.21 -12.69 -3.16
N PRO A 99 -8.04 -13.60 -2.61
CA PRO A 99 -9.12 -13.23 -1.71
C PRO A 99 -8.64 -12.63 -0.39
N ASP A 100 -7.37 -12.86 -0.02
CA ASP A 100 -6.78 -12.32 1.21
C ASP A 100 -6.22 -10.89 1.00
N ARG A 101 -6.17 -10.40 -0.25
CA ARG A 101 -5.73 -9.03 -0.58
C ARG A 101 -6.93 -8.13 -0.80
N VAL A 102 -7.26 -7.33 0.21
CA VAL A 102 -8.35 -6.35 0.13
C VAL A 102 -7.79 -4.97 0.44
N ILE A 103 -8.09 -3.97 -0.38
CA ILE A 103 -7.90 -2.57 0.01
C ILE A 103 -9.27 -2.01 0.36
N TYR A 104 -9.47 -1.64 1.62
CA TYR A 104 -10.74 -1.07 2.05
C TYR A 104 -10.85 0.40 1.65
N PRO A 105 -12.05 0.87 1.25
CA PRO A 105 -12.22 2.23 0.75
C PRO A 105 -11.92 3.26 1.85
N CYS A 106 -11.19 4.32 1.49
CA CYS A 106 -10.96 5.46 2.38
C CYS A 106 -12.29 6.06 2.86
N LYS A 107 -12.36 6.43 4.15
CA LYS A 107 -13.55 7.06 4.76
C LYS A 107 -13.66 8.56 4.46
N GLY A 108 -12.71 9.14 3.71
CA GLY A 108 -12.74 10.54 3.33
C GLY A 108 -12.59 11.51 4.51
N CYS A 109 -11.87 11.12 5.57
CA CYS A 109 -11.71 11.94 6.76
C CYS A 109 -11.08 13.30 6.45
N VAL A 110 -10.13 13.38 5.50
CA VAL A 110 -9.47 14.64 5.12
C VAL A 110 -10.48 15.72 4.72
N SER A 111 -11.52 15.37 3.94
CA SER A 111 -12.48 16.34 3.41
C SER A 111 -13.72 16.51 4.27
N THR A 112 -14.03 15.57 5.17
CA THR A 112 -15.28 15.57 5.95
C THR A 112 -15.07 15.81 7.44
N ALA A 113 -13.92 15.41 7.99
CA ALA A 113 -13.56 15.52 9.41
C ALA A 113 -12.04 15.39 9.58
N MET A 114 -11.28 16.41 9.13
CA MET A 114 -9.81 16.36 9.05
C MET A 114 -9.10 15.80 10.31
N PRO A 115 -9.52 16.13 11.55
CA PRO A 115 -8.89 15.59 12.77
C PRO A 115 -8.96 14.06 12.93
N LEU A 116 -9.81 13.36 12.16
CA LEU A 116 -9.92 11.90 12.19
C LEU A 116 -8.95 11.20 11.23
N CYS A 117 -8.29 11.95 10.34
CA CYS A 117 -7.33 11.38 9.42
C CYS A 117 -6.00 11.10 10.13
N HIS A 118 -5.53 9.86 10.04
CA HIS A 118 -4.27 9.40 10.65
C HIS A 118 -3.33 8.85 9.57
N TRP A 119 -2.03 8.89 9.84
CA TRP A 119 -0.99 8.25 9.04
C TRP A 119 -0.13 7.31 9.92
N PRO A 120 -0.14 5.99 9.68
CA PRO A 120 -1.01 5.27 8.76
C PRO A 120 -2.50 5.40 9.15
N CYS A 121 -3.40 5.12 8.21
CA CYS A 121 -4.84 5.16 8.48
C CYS A 121 -5.17 4.24 9.66
N SER A 122 -5.93 4.74 10.63
CA SER A 122 -6.35 3.97 11.81
C SER A 122 -7.77 3.42 11.69
N CYS A 123 -8.46 3.63 10.55
CA CYS A 123 -9.78 3.04 10.31
C CYS A 123 -9.72 1.51 10.21
N TYR A 124 -8.58 1.00 9.73
CA TYR A 124 -8.26 -0.41 9.56
C TYR A 124 -7.00 -0.75 10.38
N PRO A 125 -6.85 -1.99 10.86
CA PRO A 125 -7.80 -3.07 10.77
C PRO A 125 -8.99 -2.86 11.73
N ASN A 126 -10.16 -3.37 11.36
CA ASN A 126 -11.37 -3.36 12.16
C ASN A 126 -11.92 -4.78 12.32
N HIS A 127 -11.46 -5.45 13.38
CA HIS A 127 -11.83 -6.84 13.70
C HIS A 127 -13.33 -7.01 13.92
N ALA A 128 -14.02 -5.99 14.44
CA ALA A 128 -15.47 -6.05 14.65
C ALA A 128 -16.27 -6.18 13.35
N LEU A 129 -15.71 -5.76 12.22
CA LEU A 129 -16.32 -5.81 10.89
C LEU A 129 -15.64 -6.83 9.96
N GLY A 130 -14.70 -7.63 10.47
CA GLY A 130 -13.89 -8.52 9.64
C GLY A 130 -12.94 -7.81 8.68
N GLN A 131 -12.70 -6.51 8.85
CA GLN A 131 -11.85 -5.70 7.96
C GLN A 131 -10.40 -5.74 8.44
N THR A 132 -9.79 -6.92 8.41
CA THR A 132 -8.51 -7.20 9.12
C THR A 132 -7.31 -7.39 8.20
N ASN A 133 -7.55 -7.61 6.92
CA ASN A 133 -6.54 -7.86 5.90
C ASN A 133 -6.40 -6.66 4.94
N ASP A 134 -6.39 -5.43 5.48
CA ASP A 134 -6.21 -4.24 4.67
C ASP A 134 -4.80 -4.21 4.08
N TRP A 135 -4.71 -4.41 2.76
CA TRP A 135 -3.44 -4.51 2.06
C TRP A 135 -2.66 -3.19 2.06
N MET A 136 -3.32 -2.07 2.40
CA MET A 136 -2.65 -0.78 2.56
C MET A 136 -1.54 -0.82 3.61
N GLU A 137 -1.63 -1.67 4.63
CA GLU A 137 -0.57 -1.83 5.64
C GLU A 137 0.77 -2.27 5.05
N GLU A 138 0.74 -3.08 3.99
CA GLU A 138 1.94 -3.48 3.24
C GLU A 138 2.33 -2.46 2.17
N ILE A 139 1.36 -1.71 1.64
CA ILE A 139 1.59 -0.74 0.57
C ILE A 139 2.23 0.54 1.11
N TYR A 140 1.82 1.04 2.29
CA TYR A 140 2.35 2.29 2.86
C TYR A 140 3.89 2.30 2.99
N PRO A 141 4.55 1.27 3.55
CA PRO A 141 6.01 1.24 3.62
C PRO A 141 6.67 1.20 2.25
N ARG A 142 6.07 0.52 1.27
CA ARG A 142 6.62 0.42 -0.10
C ARG A 142 6.61 1.77 -0.81
N TRP A 143 5.53 2.52 -0.67
CA TRP A 143 5.44 3.89 -1.15
C TRP A 143 6.44 4.81 -0.45
N THR A 144 6.57 4.67 0.88
CA THR A 144 7.48 5.49 1.68
C THR A 144 8.95 5.24 1.34
N ALA A 145 9.33 3.99 1.03
CA ALA A 145 10.68 3.63 0.64
C ALA A 145 11.06 4.06 -0.78
N ALA A 146 10.09 4.35 -1.64
CA ALA A 146 10.31 4.61 -3.05
C ALA A 146 10.89 6.02 -3.30
N HIS A 147 11.91 6.10 -4.15
CA HIS A 147 12.48 7.35 -4.66
C HIS A 147 11.85 7.75 -6.01
N GLY A 148 11.41 6.76 -6.78
CA GLY A 148 10.63 6.93 -8.00
C GLY A 148 9.42 6.01 -8.00
N ILE A 149 8.31 6.45 -8.59
CA ILE A 149 7.10 5.65 -8.72
C ILE A 149 6.68 5.66 -10.19
N PHE A 150 6.54 4.47 -10.78
CA PHE A 150 6.08 4.31 -12.16
C PHE A 150 4.78 3.51 -12.15
N ILE A 151 3.67 4.22 -12.37
CA ILE A 151 2.32 3.64 -12.40
C ILE A 151 1.91 3.40 -13.85
N LEU A 152 1.60 2.15 -14.18
CA LEU A 152 1.04 1.76 -15.48
C LEU A 152 -0.36 1.19 -15.26
N TYR A 153 -1.36 1.72 -15.98
CA TYR A 153 -2.74 1.26 -15.86
C TYR A 153 -3.50 1.35 -17.20
N PRO A 154 -4.47 0.47 -17.45
CA PRO A 154 -5.38 0.60 -18.58
C PRO A 154 -6.40 1.71 -18.36
N VAL A 155 -6.91 2.33 -19.42
CA VAL A 155 -8.02 3.30 -19.32
C VAL A 155 -9.34 2.55 -19.26
N HIS A 156 -10.07 2.70 -18.16
CA HIS A 156 -11.42 2.17 -17.98
C HIS A 156 -12.41 3.34 -18.09
N TRP A 157 -13.17 3.42 -19.19
CA TRP A 157 -14.22 4.44 -19.38
C TRP A 157 -13.73 5.87 -19.08
N TYR A 158 -12.64 6.29 -19.73
CA TYR A 158 -12.00 7.61 -19.53
C TYR A 158 -11.43 7.83 -18.12
N GLN A 159 -11.25 6.79 -17.31
CA GLN A 159 -10.77 6.86 -15.93
C GLN A 159 -9.72 5.78 -15.60
N ALA A 160 -9.07 5.94 -14.44
CA ALA A 160 -8.24 4.91 -13.84
C ALA A 160 -9.10 3.73 -13.32
N PRO A 161 -8.58 2.49 -13.32
CA PRO A 161 -9.28 1.34 -12.74
C PRO A 161 -9.52 1.52 -11.24
N VAL A 162 -10.58 0.90 -10.72
CA VAL A 162 -10.91 0.93 -9.29
C VAL A 162 -9.79 0.32 -8.44
N SER A 163 -9.11 -0.72 -8.93
CA SER A 163 -7.92 -1.30 -8.27
C SER A 163 -6.86 -0.25 -7.97
N LEU A 164 -6.59 0.63 -8.93
CA LEU A 164 -5.67 1.76 -8.75
C LEU A 164 -6.26 2.82 -7.82
N LYS A 165 -7.54 3.15 -7.99
CA LYS A 165 -8.19 4.20 -7.18
C LYS A 165 -8.32 3.86 -5.70
N LEU A 166 -8.41 2.58 -5.36
CA LEU A 166 -8.44 2.13 -3.96
C LEU A 166 -7.12 2.43 -3.23
N MET A 167 -6.00 2.38 -3.95
CA MET A 167 -4.67 2.64 -3.39
C MET A 167 -4.35 4.15 -3.22
N ILE A 168 -4.94 5.02 -4.07
CA ILE A 168 -4.63 6.47 -4.17
C ILE A 168 -5.73 7.34 -3.54
#